data_AF-A0A2V8DW61-F1
#
_entry.id   AF-A0A2V8DW61-F1
#
_cell.length_a   1.000
_cell.length_b   1.000
_cell.length_c   1.000
_cell.angle_alpha   90.00
_cell.angle_beta   90.00
_cell.angle_gamma   90.00
#
_symmetry.space_group_name_H-M   'P 1'
#
loop_
_entity.id
_entity.type
_entity.pdbx_description
1 polymer ?
#
loop_
_entity_poly.entity_id
_entity_poly.type
_entity_poly.pdbx_seq_one_letter_code
_entity_poly.pdbx_strand_id
1 'polypeptide(L)'
;MDAIISSLLTRFERGALTRRELIRGLAMLTATSGTATAAGLQDAGFKGARIDHVSIQVTNLQRSIDFYRNVFRLSVVSEDKSNEIVRLGITKPLVSLHHKSPTGIVDHFAIGVDQFNKESVTRDLKQLGLSPEENIDAGFHIKDPEGLGVQIV
;
A
#
# COMPACT_ATOMS: atom_id res chain seq x y z
N MET A 1 -27.50 10.56 -19.63
CA MET A 1 -28.10 9.54 -18.75
C MET A 1 -29.62 9.70 -18.71
N ASP A 2 -30.11 10.94 -18.54
CA ASP A 2 -31.55 11.29 -18.47
C ASP A 2 -32.40 10.81 -19.65
N ALA A 3 -31.93 10.96 -20.89
CA ALA A 3 -32.67 10.49 -22.07
C ALA A 3 -32.94 8.97 -22.08
N ILE A 4 -32.04 8.18 -21.48
CA ILE A 4 -32.17 6.72 -21.41
C ILE A 4 -33.17 6.34 -20.30
N ILE A 5 -33.10 7.03 -19.15
CA ILE A 5 -34.05 6.84 -18.04
C ILE A 5 -35.47 7.20 -18.48
N SER A 6 -35.65 8.34 -19.14
CA SER A 6 -36.96 8.78 -19.67
C SER A 6 -37.54 7.79 -20.68
N SER A 7 -36.71 7.17 -21.52
CA SER A 7 -37.13 6.13 -22.47
C SER A 7 -37.60 4.85 -21.77
N LEU A 8 -36.88 4.39 -20.73
CA LEU A 8 -37.26 3.22 -19.95
C LEU A 8 -38.59 3.43 -19.20
N LEU A 9 -38.78 4.61 -18.62
CA LEU A 9 -40.04 4.98 -17.94
C LEU A 9 -41.21 5.03 -18.93
N THR A 10 -41.04 5.71 -20.07
CA THR A 10 -42.09 5.80 -21.10
C THR A 10 -42.54 4.42 -21.58
N ARG A 11 -41.59 3.48 -21.74
CA ARG A 11 -41.91 2.10 -22.16
C ARG A 11 -42.64 1.31 -21.08
N PHE A 12 -42.30 1.53 -19.81
CA PHE A 12 -43.02 0.92 -18.69
C PHE A 12 -44.45 1.46 -18.56
N GLU A 13 -44.64 2.78 -18.65
CA GLU A 13 -45.97 3.42 -18.59
C GLU A 13 -46.90 2.96 -19.71
N ARG A 14 -46.34 2.64 -20.88
CA ARG A 14 -47.07 2.08 -22.03
C ARG A 14 -47.28 0.56 -21.94
N GLY A 15 -46.87 -0.09 -20.85
CA GLY A 15 -46.97 -1.53 -20.65
C GLY A 15 -46.03 -2.38 -21.51
N ALA A 16 -45.08 -1.75 -22.21
CA ALA A 16 -44.08 -2.43 -23.05
C ALA A 16 -42.89 -3.00 -22.24
N LEU A 17 -42.83 -2.71 -20.95
CA LEU A 17 -41.90 -3.31 -20.00
C LEU A 17 -42.66 -3.73 -18.74
N THR A 18 -42.29 -4.88 -18.21
CA THR A 18 -42.69 -5.28 -16.86
C THR A 18 -41.88 -4.51 -15.81
N ARG A 19 -42.39 -4.45 -14.57
CA ARG A 19 -41.67 -3.87 -13.43
C ARG A 19 -40.26 -4.47 -13.27
N ARG A 20 -40.11 -5.77 -13.56
CA ARG A 20 -38.83 -6.50 -13.46
C ARG A 20 -37.84 -6.04 -14.53
N GLU A 21 -38.30 -5.82 -15.76
CA GLU A 21 -37.44 -5.36 -16.85
C GLU A 21 -37.03 -3.90 -16.67
N LEU A 22 -37.93 -3.04 -16.16
CA LEU A 22 -37.60 -1.67 -15.78
C LEU A 22 -36.48 -1.64 -14.71
N ILE A 23 -36.63 -2.42 -13.64
CA ILE A 23 -35.62 -2.50 -12.56
C ILE A 23 -34.27 -2.98 -13.12
N ARG A 24 -34.27 -3.99 -14.00
CA ARG A 24 -33.04 -4.48 -14.64
C ARG A 24 -32.38 -3.41 -15.53
N GLY A 25 -33.16 -2.69 -16.33
CA GLY A 25 -32.65 -1.62 -17.19
C GLY A 25 -32.02 -0.48 -16.39
N LEU A 26 -32.66 -0.07 -15.29
CA LEU A 26 -32.13 0.96 -14.37
C LEU A 26 -30.87 0.47 -13.63
N ALA A 27 -30.81 -0.79 -13.20
CA ALA A 27 -29.62 -1.36 -12.57
C ALA A 27 -28.41 -1.45 -13.53
N MET A 28 -28.64 -1.67 -14.83
CA MET A 28 -27.57 -1.64 -15.84
C MET A 28 -27.03 -0.22 -16.10
N LEU A 29 -27.85 0.82 -15.91
CA LEU A 29 -27.43 2.22 -16.00
C LEU A 29 -26.50 2.63 -14.85
N THR A 30 -26.70 2.07 -13.65
CA THR A 30 -25.79 2.28 -12.52
C THR A 30 -24.45 1.54 -12.69
N ALA A 31 -24.45 0.41 -13.41
CA ALA A 31 -23.22 -0.35 -13.65
C ALA A 31 -22.27 0.32 -14.65
N THR A 32 -22.79 1.17 -15.55
CA THR A 32 -21.99 1.87 -16.57
C THR A 32 -21.43 3.22 -16.12
N SER A 33 -21.75 3.67 -14.90
CA SER A 33 -21.38 4.99 -14.37
C SER A 33 -20.44 4.98 -13.16
N GLY A 34 -19.78 3.86 -12.87
CA GLY A 34 -18.60 3.86 -11.99
C GLY A 34 -18.50 2.77 -10.93
N THR A 35 -19.24 1.66 -11.05
CA THR A 35 -19.17 0.58 -10.04
C THR A 35 -18.31 -0.61 -10.46
N ALA A 36 -17.49 -0.49 -11.51
CA ALA A 36 -16.46 -1.51 -11.81
C ALA A 36 -15.35 -1.57 -10.74
N THR A 37 -15.32 -0.64 -9.79
CA THR A 37 -14.27 -0.54 -8.76
C THR A 37 -14.62 -1.27 -7.46
N ALA A 38 -15.88 -1.31 -7.01
CA ALA A 38 -16.17 -1.81 -5.66
C ALA A 38 -15.99 -3.33 -5.48
N ALA A 39 -16.20 -4.13 -6.54
CA ALA A 39 -16.03 -5.58 -6.47
C ALA A 39 -14.55 -6.01 -6.67
N GLY A 40 -13.76 -5.24 -7.44
CA GLY A 40 -12.33 -5.51 -7.63
C GLY A 40 -11.47 -5.07 -6.44
N LEU A 41 -11.91 -4.04 -5.70
CA LEU A 41 -11.22 -3.56 -4.50
C LEU A 41 -11.31 -4.53 -3.31
N GLN A 42 -12.29 -5.46 -3.30
CA GLN A 42 -12.44 -6.43 -2.21
C GLN A 42 -11.41 -7.57 -2.26
N ASP A 43 -10.79 -7.82 -3.42
CA ASP A 43 -9.72 -8.80 -3.59
C ASP A 43 -8.34 -8.13 -3.81
N ALA A 44 -8.32 -6.81 -4.05
CA ALA A 44 -7.10 -6.02 -4.14
C ALA A 44 -6.65 -5.59 -2.72
N GLY A 45 -5.73 -6.37 -2.16
CA GLY A 45 -5.12 -6.11 -0.86
C GLY A 45 -4.16 -7.23 -0.48
N PHE A 46 -3.22 -6.97 0.43
CA PHE A 46 -2.21 -7.95 0.79
C PHE A 46 -2.70 -8.87 1.92
N LYS A 47 -2.57 -10.18 1.72
CA LYS A 47 -2.77 -11.16 2.79
C LYS A 47 -1.50 -11.29 3.61
N GLY A 48 -1.64 -11.35 4.93
CA GLY A 48 -0.52 -11.45 5.86
C GLY A 48 0.32 -10.15 5.87
N ALA A 49 -0.05 -9.22 6.74
CA ALA A 49 0.69 -7.98 6.94
C ALA A 49 1.33 -8.01 8.32
N ARG A 50 2.64 -7.85 8.39
CA ARG A 50 3.40 -7.71 9.64
C ARG A 50 4.34 -6.53 9.54
N ILE A 51 4.60 -5.86 10.66
CA ILE A 51 5.73 -4.93 10.69
C ILE A 51 6.99 -5.74 10.43
N ASP A 52 7.71 -5.39 9.36
CA ASP A 52 9.00 -5.97 9.04
C ASP A 52 10.09 -5.19 9.77
N HIS A 53 10.22 -3.89 9.50
CA HIS A 53 11.15 -3.02 10.22
C HIS A 53 10.67 -1.58 10.29
N VAL A 54 11.29 -0.81 11.18
CA VAL A 54 11.16 0.65 11.24
C VAL A 54 12.51 1.27 10.89
N SER A 55 12.53 2.27 10.01
CA SER A 55 13.74 3.00 9.65
C SER A 55 13.84 4.32 10.40
N ILE A 56 15.02 4.58 10.94
CA ILE A 56 15.34 5.82 11.63
C ILE A 56 16.62 6.46 11.09
N GLN A 57 16.62 7.79 11.06
CA GLN A 57 17.80 8.59 10.74
C GLN A 57 18.65 8.85 11.98
N VAL A 58 19.94 8.53 11.89
CA VAL A 58 20.90 8.62 13.00
C VAL A 58 22.12 9.45 12.60
N THR A 59 22.73 10.16 13.55
CA THR A 59 23.94 10.97 13.28
C THR A 59 25.25 10.17 13.41
N ASN A 60 25.21 9.04 14.09
CA ASN A 60 26.38 8.22 14.34
C ASN A 60 25.94 6.76 14.31
N LEU A 61 26.25 6.10 13.21
CA LEU A 61 25.82 4.75 12.92
C LEU A 61 26.37 3.75 13.94
N GLN A 62 27.67 3.81 14.25
CA GLN A 62 28.31 2.88 15.19
C GLN A 62 27.72 2.99 16.60
N ARG A 63 27.53 4.22 17.11
CA ARG A 63 26.92 4.44 18.43
C ARG A 63 25.51 3.87 18.51
N SER A 64 24.71 4.04 17.45
CA SER A 64 23.36 3.47 17.38
C SER A 64 23.39 1.95 17.30
N ILE A 65 24.29 1.37 16.49
CA ILE A 65 24.50 -0.08 16.42
C ILE A 65 24.82 -0.64 17.80
N ASP A 66 25.80 -0.06 18.50
CA ASP A 66 26.22 -0.53 19.82
C ASP A 66 25.08 -0.45 20.83
N PHE A 67 24.26 0.60 20.80
CA PHE A 67 23.07 0.72 21.63
C PHE A 67 22.11 -0.46 21.41
N TYR A 68 21.70 -0.73 20.17
CA TYR A 68 20.75 -1.81 19.87
C TYR A 68 21.33 -3.20 20.13
N ARG A 69 22.64 -3.42 19.90
CA ARG A 69 23.33 -4.66 20.23
C ARG A 69 23.41 -4.89 21.75
N ASN A 70 23.71 -3.85 22.52
CA ASN A 70 23.93 -4.01 23.96
C ASN A 70 22.62 -4.07 24.75
N VAL A 71 21.65 -3.24 24.40
CA VAL A 71 20.38 -3.13 25.13
C VAL A 71 19.40 -4.22 24.70
N PHE A 72 19.24 -4.42 23.40
CA PHE A 72 18.20 -5.31 22.85
C PHE A 72 18.76 -6.62 22.27
N ARG A 73 20.09 -6.82 22.34
CA ARG A 73 20.77 -8.01 21.80
C ARG A 73 20.50 -8.25 20.32
N LEU A 74 20.25 -7.18 19.56
CA LEU A 74 20.13 -7.29 18.12
C LEU A 74 21.51 -7.54 17.49
N SER A 75 21.52 -8.17 16.33
CA SER A 75 22.71 -8.33 15.47
C SER A 75 22.49 -7.65 14.14
N VAL A 76 23.58 -7.40 13.41
CA VAL A 76 23.50 -6.97 12.01
C VAL A 76 22.88 -8.10 11.19
N VAL A 77 21.77 -7.79 10.53
CA VAL A 77 21.07 -8.68 9.60
C VAL A 77 21.53 -8.41 8.17
N SER A 78 21.64 -7.14 7.79
CA SER A 78 22.18 -6.73 6.50
C SER A 78 22.68 -5.29 6.53
N GLU A 79 23.52 -4.93 5.55
CA GLU A 79 24.12 -3.60 5.43
C GLU A 79 24.14 -3.16 3.97
N ASP A 80 23.87 -1.88 3.74
CA ASP A 80 24.21 -1.17 2.50
C ASP A 80 25.29 -0.14 2.85
N LYS A 81 26.53 -0.53 2.64
CA LYS A 81 27.69 0.30 3.00
C LYS A 81 27.82 1.55 2.14
N SER A 82 27.34 1.51 0.89
CA SER A 82 27.39 2.65 -0.03
C SER A 82 26.46 3.79 0.41
N ASN A 83 25.33 3.44 1.03
CA ASN A 83 24.34 4.41 1.48
C ASN A 83 24.35 4.59 3.02
N GLU A 84 25.33 4.01 3.72
CA GLU A 84 25.46 4.07 5.18
C GLU A 84 24.19 3.61 5.94
N ILE A 85 23.61 2.49 5.48
CA ILE A 85 22.41 1.88 6.07
C ILE A 85 22.78 0.54 6.71
N VAL A 86 22.38 0.33 7.97
CA VAL A 86 22.55 -0.94 8.69
C VAL A 86 21.23 -1.40 9.27
N ARG A 87 20.85 -2.64 8.96
CA ARG A 87 19.61 -3.27 9.44
C ARG A 87 19.94 -4.25 10.55
N LEU A 88 19.33 -4.03 11.71
CA LEU A 88 19.53 -4.82 12.92
C LEU A 88 18.28 -5.61 13.28
N GLY A 89 18.48 -6.78 13.86
CA GLY A 89 17.41 -7.66 14.31
C GLY A 89 17.91 -8.96 14.94
N ILE A 90 17.00 -9.86 15.29
CA ILE A 90 17.35 -11.18 15.87
C ILE A 90 17.62 -12.19 14.74
N THR A 91 16.65 -12.34 13.83
CA THR A 91 16.75 -13.21 12.64
C THR A 91 16.37 -12.48 11.35
N LYS A 92 15.47 -11.50 11.48
CA LYS A 92 15.01 -10.61 10.42
C LYS A 92 15.23 -9.16 10.86
N PRO A 93 15.32 -8.20 9.93
CA PRO A 93 15.37 -6.79 10.28
C PRO A 93 14.25 -6.41 11.24
N LEU A 94 14.52 -5.49 12.16
CA LEU A 94 13.55 -4.87 13.07
C LEU A 94 13.74 -3.35 13.11
N VAL A 95 15.00 -2.89 13.11
CA VAL A 95 15.35 -1.48 12.99
C VAL A 95 16.36 -1.30 11.86
N SER A 96 16.08 -0.37 10.96
CA SER A 96 17.02 0.13 9.95
C SER A 96 17.59 1.45 10.43
N LEU A 97 18.91 1.56 10.43
CA LEU A 97 19.64 2.75 10.83
C LEU A 97 20.23 3.39 9.58
N HIS A 98 19.83 4.61 9.27
CA HIS A 98 20.34 5.36 8.12
C HIS A 98 21.14 6.57 8.62
N HIS A 99 22.43 6.65 8.26
CA HIS A 99 23.22 7.83 8.58
C HIS A 99 22.79 9.02 7.70
N LYS A 100 21.85 9.83 8.20
CA LYS A 100 21.25 10.93 7.44
C LYS A 100 20.72 12.01 8.38
N SER A 101 20.66 13.24 7.87
CA SER A 101 19.96 14.36 8.52
C SER A 101 18.63 14.64 7.79
N PRO A 102 17.56 15.03 8.53
CA PRO A 102 17.53 15.33 9.96
C PRO A 102 17.42 14.08 10.85
N THR A 103 18.05 14.12 12.01
CA THR A 103 18.16 12.96 12.91
C THR A 103 16.98 12.83 13.86
N GLY A 104 16.71 11.60 14.33
CA GLY A 104 15.62 11.34 15.29
C GLY A 104 14.23 11.26 14.64
N ILE A 105 14.20 11.12 13.33
CA ILE A 105 12.99 10.92 12.54
C ILE A 105 12.84 9.44 12.23
N VAL A 106 11.62 8.92 12.37
CA VAL A 106 11.20 7.68 11.73
C VAL A 106 10.86 8.04 10.28
N ASP A 107 11.74 7.68 9.35
CA ASP A 107 11.60 8.12 7.96
C ASP A 107 10.62 7.24 7.16
N HIS A 108 10.55 5.94 7.48
CA HIS A 108 9.50 5.04 7.04
C HIS A 108 9.36 3.85 8.00
N PHE A 109 8.28 3.09 7.82
CA PHE A 109 8.15 1.74 8.34
C PHE A 109 7.79 0.79 7.21
N ALA A 110 8.18 -0.47 7.36
CA ALA A 110 7.97 -1.50 6.37
C ALA A 110 6.91 -2.49 6.83
N ILE A 111 5.95 -2.78 5.96
CA ILE A 111 5.01 -3.88 6.11
C ILE A 111 5.48 -5.02 5.21
N GLY A 112 5.82 -6.13 5.84
CA GLY A 112 6.07 -7.38 5.16
C GLY A 112 4.76 -7.99 4.68
N VAL A 113 4.69 -8.36 3.41
CA VAL A 113 3.55 -9.04 2.79
C VAL A 113 3.92 -10.47 2.43
N ASP A 114 3.00 -11.41 2.69
CA ASP A 114 3.27 -12.81 2.39
C ASP A 114 3.42 -13.03 0.88
N GLN A 115 4.42 -13.84 0.49
CA GLN A 115 4.72 -14.17 -0.91
C GLN A 115 4.94 -12.92 -1.79
N PHE A 116 5.66 -11.91 -1.26
CA PHE A 116 5.97 -10.68 -1.98
C PHE A 116 6.48 -10.95 -3.41
N ASN A 117 5.76 -10.40 -4.38
CA ASN A 117 6.16 -10.30 -5.77
C ASN A 117 5.90 -8.87 -6.24
N LYS A 118 6.98 -8.15 -6.57
CA LYS A 118 6.92 -6.71 -6.86
C LYS A 118 5.99 -6.37 -8.02
N GLU A 119 5.96 -7.18 -9.07
CA GLU A 119 5.10 -6.94 -10.24
C GLU A 119 3.61 -7.07 -9.87
N SER A 120 3.26 -8.13 -9.15
CA SER A 120 1.89 -8.37 -8.69
C SER A 120 1.45 -7.32 -7.69
N VAL A 121 2.29 -7.00 -6.70
CA VAL A 121 2.04 -5.92 -5.73
C VAL A 121 1.85 -4.58 -6.44
N THR A 122 2.69 -4.25 -7.42
CA THR A 122 2.56 -3.00 -8.20
C THR A 122 1.23 -2.93 -8.93
N ARG A 123 0.80 -4.03 -9.54
CA ARG A 123 -0.50 -4.11 -10.24
C ARG A 123 -1.65 -3.88 -9.25
N ASP A 124 -1.62 -4.56 -8.11
CA ASP A 124 -2.71 -4.51 -7.13
C ASP A 124 -2.79 -3.10 -6.48
N LEU A 125 -1.65 -2.46 -6.20
CA LEU A 125 -1.59 -1.05 -5.76
C LEU A 125 -2.17 -0.10 -6.80
N LYS A 126 -1.85 -0.28 -8.09
CA LYS A 126 -2.41 0.56 -9.15
C LYS A 126 -3.92 0.36 -9.31
N GLN A 127 -4.44 -0.85 -9.11
CA GLN A 127 -5.88 -1.11 -9.07
C GLN A 127 -6.58 -0.39 -7.90
N LEU A 128 -5.87 -0.23 -6.79
CA LEU A 128 -6.31 0.57 -5.63
C LEU A 128 -6.16 2.09 -5.85
N GLY A 129 -5.67 2.54 -7.01
CA GLY A 129 -5.43 3.95 -7.30
C GLY A 129 -4.19 4.53 -6.61
N LEU A 130 -3.31 3.66 -6.10
CA LEU A 130 -2.06 4.04 -5.44
C LEU A 130 -0.90 4.07 -6.44
N SER A 131 0.06 4.96 -6.19
CA SER A 131 1.26 5.13 -7.00
C SER A 131 2.47 4.65 -6.21
N PRO A 132 2.94 3.40 -6.42
CA PRO A 132 4.17 2.95 -5.78
C PRO A 132 5.39 3.68 -6.35
N GLU A 133 6.30 4.00 -5.45
CA GLU A 133 7.59 4.63 -5.72
C GLU A 133 8.73 3.73 -5.26
N GLU A 134 9.93 3.98 -5.79
CA GLU A 134 11.14 3.30 -5.33
C GLU A 134 12.31 4.28 -5.26
N ASN A 135 12.96 4.32 -4.10
CA ASN A 135 14.15 5.11 -3.89
C ASN A 135 15.04 4.46 -2.81
N ILE A 136 16.23 5.02 -2.61
CA ILE A 136 17.20 4.51 -1.63
C ILE A 136 16.72 4.70 -0.17
N ASP A 137 15.87 5.70 0.07
CA ASP A 137 15.47 6.10 1.42
C ASP A 137 14.45 5.14 2.01
N ALA A 138 13.43 4.78 1.23
CA ALA A 138 12.28 4.00 1.66
C ALA A 138 12.10 2.68 0.89
N GLY A 139 12.99 2.35 -0.05
CA GLY A 139 12.83 1.19 -0.92
C GLY A 139 11.58 1.29 -1.77
N PHE A 140 10.95 0.15 -2.08
CA PHE A 140 9.67 0.08 -2.77
C PHE A 140 8.53 0.40 -1.79
N HIS A 141 7.86 1.53 -1.98
CA HIS A 141 6.94 2.08 -0.99
C HIS A 141 5.75 2.82 -1.61
N ILE A 142 4.76 3.11 -0.78
CA ILE A 142 3.62 4.00 -1.06
C ILE A 142 3.52 5.08 0.02
N LYS A 143 2.66 6.08 -0.21
CA LYS A 143 2.21 7.00 0.83
C LYS A 143 0.88 6.53 1.42
N ASP A 144 0.79 6.54 2.74
CA ASP A 144 -0.50 6.39 3.43
C ASP A 144 -1.33 7.69 3.29
N PRO A 145 -2.60 7.70 3.76
CA PRO A 145 -3.46 8.89 3.68
C PRO A 145 -2.89 10.14 4.38
N GLU A 146 -1.97 9.98 5.32
CA GLU A 146 -1.32 11.07 6.06
C GLU A 146 0.05 11.45 5.47
N GLY A 147 0.44 10.84 4.34
CA GLY A 147 1.68 11.13 3.62
C GLY A 147 2.93 10.42 4.17
N LEU A 148 2.77 9.49 5.11
CA LEU A 148 3.87 8.69 5.64
C LEU A 148 4.29 7.62 4.63
N GLY A 149 5.60 7.41 4.49
CA GLY A 149 6.13 6.34 3.65
C GLY A 149 5.90 4.97 4.27
N VAL A 150 5.23 4.09 3.53
CA VAL A 150 5.02 2.69 3.90
C VAL A 150 5.76 1.81 2.90
N GLN A 151 6.90 1.26 3.32
CA GLN A 151 7.64 0.31 2.51
C GLN A 151 6.91 -1.03 2.48
N ILE A 152 6.94 -1.71 1.34
CA ILE A 152 6.37 -3.05 1.16
C ILE A 152 7.50 -4.02 0.83
N VAL A 153 7.63 -5.09 1.61
CA VAL A 153 8.72 -6.08 1.53
C VAL A 153 8.23 -7.52 1.62
#